data_AF-A0A7C0U0J6-F1
#
_entry.id   AF-A0A7C0U0J6-F1
#
_cell.length_a   1.000
_cell.length_b   1.000
_cell.length_c   1.000
_cell.angle_alpha   90.00
_cell.angle_beta   90.00
_cell.angle_gamma   90.00
#
_symmetry.space_group_name_H-M   'P 1'
#
loop_
_entity.id
_entity.type
_entity.pdbx_description
1 polymer ?
#
loop_
_entity_poly.entity_id
_entity_poly.type
_entity_poly.pdbx_seq_one_letter_code
_entity_poly.pdbx_strand_id
1 'polypeptide(L)'
;MLLEGEGSWLRLIDFSKKHRPLKLEEPWPRKPAEVRRAFSYLIDKFRETAIIAISYRSDGIPSIAYIREQLRKAGKQVKTFTKSQKYALSNRGTREVLLIGYGT
;
A
#
# COMPACT_ATOMS: atom_id res chain seq x y z
N MET A 1 20.67 0.13 5.00
CA MET A 1 21.43 1.39 4.85
C MET A 1 20.67 2.25 3.83
N LEU A 2 19.82 3.17 4.31
CA LEU A 2 19.12 4.13 3.46
C LEU A 2 20.17 5.18 3.03
N LEU A 3 20.36 5.35 1.73
CA LEU A 3 21.34 6.29 1.18
C LEU A 3 20.75 7.71 1.23
N GLU A 4 21.15 8.49 2.23
CA GLU A 4 20.67 9.86 2.42
C GLU A 4 21.34 10.86 1.47
N GLY A 5 20.56 11.81 0.93
CA GLY A 5 21.04 12.98 0.15
C GLY A 5 20.20 13.33 -1.09
N GLU A 6 20.28 14.59 -1.56
CA GLU A 6 19.60 15.08 -2.79
C GLU A 6 19.97 14.28 -4.05
N GLY A 7 21.21 13.78 -4.14
CA GLY A 7 21.70 12.99 -5.27
C GLY A 7 21.01 11.62 -5.42
N SER A 8 20.37 11.11 -4.37
CA SER A 8 19.64 9.83 -4.38
C SER A 8 18.39 9.91 -5.23
N TRP A 9 17.70 11.05 -5.22
CA TRP A 9 16.44 11.26 -5.93
C TRP A 9 16.61 11.29 -7.44
N LEU A 10 17.65 11.99 -7.93
CA LEU A 10 17.94 12.07 -9.36
C LEU A 10 18.18 10.67 -9.96
N ARG A 11 18.72 9.74 -9.18
CA ARG A 11 18.98 8.36 -9.65
C ARG A 11 17.69 7.57 -9.90
N LEU A 12 16.59 7.93 -9.25
CA LEU A 12 15.28 7.30 -9.42
C LEU A 12 14.52 7.83 -10.64
N ILE A 13 14.95 8.95 -11.23
CA ILE A 13 14.29 9.58 -12.37
C ILE A 13 14.82 9.00 -13.69
N ASP A 14 13.90 8.63 -14.58
CA ASP A 14 14.19 8.16 -15.93
C ASP A 14 14.31 9.36 -16.89
N PHE A 15 15.51 9.95 -16.94
CA PHE A 15 15.83 11.08 -17.82
C PHE A 15 15.82 10.72 -19.32
N SER A 16 15.71 9.44 -19.70
CA SER A 16 15.60 9.05 -21.10
C SER A 16 14.24 9.40 -21.72
N LYS A 17 13.22 9.63 -20.88
CA LYS A 17 11.85 9.94 -21.32
C LYS A 17 11.52 11.41 -21.10
N LYS A 18 10.78 12.00 -22.06
CA LYS A 18 10.32 13.40 -22.00
C LYS A 18 9.67 13.77 -20.67
N HIS A 19 8.82 12.89 -20.14
CA HIS A 19 8.06 13.14 -18.91
C HIS A 19 8.84 12.84 -17.63
N ARG A 20 10.08 12.35 -17.74
CA ARG A 20 10.98 12.04 -16.61
C ARG A 20 10.28 11.28 -15.47
N PRO A 21 9.63 10.14 -15.76
CA PRO A 21 8.95 9.36 -14.73
C PRO A 21 9.97 8.73 -13.79
N LEU A 22 9.52 8.15 -12.68
CA LEU A 22 10.37 7.26 -11.88
C LEU A 22 10.73 6.02 -12.71
N LYS A 23 11.96 5.52 -12.54
CA LYS A 23 12.40 4.24 -13.06
C LYS A 23 11.53 3.15 -12.42
N LEU A 24 10.86 2.37 -13.25
CA LEU A 24 10.04 1.24 -12.81
C LEU A 24 10.96 0.06 -12.52
N GLU A 25 11.06 -0.36 -11.27
CA GLU A 25 11.89 -1.52 -10.89
C GLU A 25 11.18 -2.86 -11.16
N GLU A 26 9.85 -2.91 -11.15
CA GLU A 26 9.08 -4.11 -11.47
C GLU A 26 7.78 -3.78 -12.23
N PRO A 27 7.26 -4.70 -13.06
CA PRO A 27 5.92 -4.55 -13.62
C PRO A 27 4.90 -4.49 -12.48
N TRP A 28 3.95 -3.55 -12.60
CA TRP A 28 2.79 -3.50 -11.71
C TRP A 28 2.19 -4.91 -11.57
N PRO A 29 1.85 -5.37 -10.34
CA PRO A 29 1.36 -6.71 -10.13
C PRO A 29 0.21 -7.02 -11.09
N ARG A 30 0.39 -8.02 -11.95
CA ARG A 30 -0.60 -8.39 -12.98
C ARG A 30 -1.58 -9.44 -12.46
N LYS A 31 -1.20 -10.17 -11.42
CA LYS A 31 -2.00 -11.25 -10.83
C LYS A 31 -2.34 -10.98 -9.36
N PRO A 32 -3.53 -11.40 -8.87
CA PRO A 32 -3.90 -11.26 -7.46
C PRO A 32 -2.87 -11.83 -6.46
N ALA A 33 -2.16 -12.89 -6.83
CA ALA A 33 -1.11 -13.48 -6.00
C ALA A 33 0.12 -12.56 -5.85
N GLU A 34 0.51 -11.86 -6.91
CA GLU A 34 1.61 -10.89 -6.89
C GLU A 34 1.23 -9.69 -6.02
N VAL A 35 -0.02 -9.22 -6.08
CA VAL A 35 -0.51 -8.15 -5.21
C VAL A 35 -0.45 -8.58 -3.73
N ARG A 36 -0.91 -9.80 -3.41
CA ARG A 36 -0.84 -10.36 -2.05
C ARG A 36 0.59 -10.41 -1.52
N ARG A 37 1.54 -10.82 -2.36
CA ARG A 37 2.98 -10.87 -2.02
C ARG A 37 3.52 -9.47 -1.77
N ALA A 38 3.21 -8.52 -2.64
CA ALA A 38 3.64 -7.13 -2.50
C ALA A 38 3.12 -6.50 -1.20
N PHE A 39 1.84 -6.70 -0.86
CA PHE A 39 1.28 -6.23 0.40
C PHE A 39 1.95 -6.86 1.62
N SER A 40 2.16 -8.18 1.59
CA SER A 40 2.86 -8.88 2.68
C SER A 40 4.27 -8.34 2.88
N TYR A 41 5.02 -8.14 1.78
CA TYR A 41 6.37 -7.60 1.80
C TYR A 41 6.39 -6.17 2.36
N LEU A 42 5.50 -5.29 1.89
CA LEU A 42 5.46 -3.89 2.36
C LEU A 42 5.13 -3.80 3.85
N ILE A 43 4.14 -4.57 4.32
CA ILE A 43 3.75 -4.56 5.73
C ILE A 43 4.91 -5.09 6.60
N ASP A 44 5.57 -6.16 6.19
CA ASP A 44 6.73 -6.70 6.92
C ASP A 44 7.93 -5.75 6.91
N LYS A 45 8.22 -5.10 5.77
CA LYS A 45 9.28 -4.10 5.64
C LYS A 45 9.14 -2.95 6.64
N PHE A 46 7.91 -2.54 6.94
CA PHE A 46 7.61 -1.46 7.88
C PHE A 46 7.14 -1.97 9.25
N ARG A 47 7.37 -3.25 9.58
CA ARG A 47 6.86 -3.85 10.82
C ARG A 47 7.32 -3.15 12.10
N GLU A 48 8.49 -2.54 12.11
CA GLU A 48 9.05 -1.85 13.28
C GLU A 48 8.45 -0.44 13.47
N THR A 49 7.70 0.07 12.49
CA THR A 49 7.06 1.39 12.62
C THR A 49 5.94 1.36 13.65
N ALA A 50 5.79 2.41 14.45
CA ALA A 50 4.76 2.46 15.49
C ALA A 50 3.34 2.35 14.91
N ILE A 51 3.10 2.93 13.72
CA ILE A 51 1.79 2.98 13.08
C ILE A 51 1.94 2.70 11.57
N ILE A 52 1.06 1.83 11.05
CA ILE A 52 0.86 1.61 9.61
C ILE A 52 -0.60 1.93 9.30
N ALA A 53 -0.84 2.95 8.47
CA ALA A 53 -2.18 3.33 8.01
C ALA A 53 -2.35 2.98 6.53
N ILE A 54 -3.43 2.27 6.20
CA ILE A 54 -3.75 1.85 4.83
C ILE A 54 -5.17 2.30 4.49
N SER A 55 -5.27 3.31 3.61
CA SER A 55 -6.54 3.69 2.97
C SER A 55 -6.80 2.76 1.79
N TYR A 56 -7.99 2.17 1.74
CA TYR A 56 -8.25 1.08 0.80
C TYR A 56 -9.72 0.98 0.41
N ARG A 57 -9.98 0.37 -0.75
CA ARG A 57 -11.35 0.09 -1.19
C ARG A 57 -11.86 -1.20 -0.59
N SER A 58 -13.14 -1.23 -0.22
CA SER A 58 -13.78 -2.44 0.30
C SER A 58 -13.79 -3.63 -0.67
N ASP A 59 -13.76 -3.36 -1.98
CA ASP A 59 -13.74 -4.34 -3.07
C ASP A 59 -12.33 -4.56 -3.66
N GLY A 60 -11.28 -4.02 -3.02
CA GLY A 60 -9.91 -4.13 -3.49
C GLY A 60 -9.33 -5.54 -3.38
N ILE A 61 -8.26 -5.78 -4.15
CA ILE A 61 -7.45 -7.00 -4.12
C ILE A 61 -6.06 -6.62 -3.58
N PRO A 62 -5.63 -7.13 -2.40
CA PRO A 62 -6.26 -8.19 -1.62
C PRO A 62 -7.40 -7.68 -0.72
N SER A 63 -8.22 -8.60 -0.21
CA SER A 63 -9.36 -8.24 0.63
C SER A 63 -8.93 -7.55 1.94
N ILE A 64 -9.83 -6.75 2.51
CA ILE A 64 -9.63 -6.12 3.83
C ILE A 64 -9.25 -7.15 4.90
N ALA A 65 -9.86 -8.32 4.88
CA ALA A 65 -9.56 -9.40 5.81
C ALA A 65 -8.12 -9.89 5.68
N TYR A 66 -7.61 -10.02 4.45
CA TYR A 66 -6.22 -10.39 4.21
C TYR A 66 -5.25 -9.32 4.73
N ILE A 67 -5.49 -8.04 4.42
CA ILE A 67 -4.63 -6.93 4.86
C ILE A 67 -4.56 -6.89 6.39
N ARG A 68 -5.72 -6.98 7.06
CA ARG A 68 -5.82 -7.04 8.52
C ARG A 68 -5.00 -8.20 9.11
N GLU A 69 -5.04 -9.36 8.47
CA GLU A 69 -4.26 -10.52 8.91
C GLU A 69 -2.76 -10.29 8.77
N GLN A 70 -2.31 -9.68 7.66
CA GLN A 70 -0.89 -9.37 7.49
C GLN A 70 -0.39 -8.36 8.53
N LEU A 71 -1.19 -7.34 8.86
CA LEU A 71 -0.86 -6.38 9.93
C LEU A 71 -0.72 -7.08 11.29
N ARG A 72 -1.61 -8.04 11.60
CA ARG A 72 -1.53 -8.85 12.83
C ARG A 72 -0.29 -9.73 12.86
N LYS A 73 0.07 -10.37 11.73
CA LYS A 73 1.31 -11.15 11.60
C LYS A 73 2.57 -10.31 11.78
N ALA A 74 2.50 -9.03 11.43
CA ALA A 74 3.56 -8.06 11.72
C ALA A 74 3.55 -7.54 13.17
N GLY A 75 2.76 -8.15 14.06
CA GLY A 75 2.70 -7.81 15.49
C GLY A 75 1.85 -6.58 15.81
N LYS A 76 0.99 -6.12 14.90
CA LYS A 76 0.14 -4.93 15.12
C LYS A 76 -1.22 -5.30 15.69
N GLN A 77 -1.73 -4.45 16.58
CA GLN A 77 -3.16 -4.33 16.81
C GLN A 77 -3.79 -3.59 15.64
N VAL A 78 -5.01 -3.95 15.22
CA VAL A 78 -5.63 -3.38 14.02
C VAL A 78 -7.01 -2.83 14.32
N LYS A 79 -7.20 -1.54 14.05
CA LYS A 79 -8.52 -0.89 13.98
C LYS A 79 -8.91 -0.69 12.52
N THR A 80 -10.20 -0.83 12.24
CA THR A 80 -10.75 -0.63 10.89
C THR A 80 -11.91 0.35 10.96
N PHE A 81 -11.86 1.36 10.10
CA PHE A 81 -12.90 2.36 9.94
C PHE A 81 -13.46 2.27 8.53
N THR A 82 -14.75 2.53 8.36
CA THR A 82 -15.39 2.45 7.05
C THR A 82 -16.25 3.69 6.82
N LYS A 83 -16.11 4.28 5.63
CA LYS A 83 -16.93 5.40 5.19
C LYS A 83 -17.59 5.02 3.87
N SER A 84 -18.91 5.11 3.82
CA SER A 84 -19.62 5.00 2.55
C SER A 84 -19.25 6.20 1.67
N GLN A 85 -18.81 5.94 0.44
CA GLN A 85 -18.58 6.98 -0.56
C GLN A 85 -19.17 6.52 -1.88
N LYS A 86 -19.99 7.39 -2.48
CA LYS A 86 -20.45 7.21 -3.86
C LYS A 86 -19.58 8.10 -4.74
N TYR A 87 -18.63 7.51 -5.46
CA TYR A 87 -17.93 8.24 -6.52
C TYR A 87 -18.93 8.63 -7.60
N ALA A 88 -18.87 9.88 -8.07
CA ALA A 88 -19.78 10.40 -9.09
C ALA A 88 -19.81 9.56 -10.37
N LEU A 89 -18.71 8.83 -10.65
CA LEU A 89 -18.51 8.00 -11.83
C LEU A 89 -18.63 6.48 -11.57
N SER A 90 -19.06 6.05 -10.38
CA SER A 90 -19.19 4.62 -10.05
C SER A 90 -20.64 4.16 -10.03
N ASN A 91 -20.96 3.18 -10.88
CA ASN A 91 -22.24 2.45 -10.87
C ASN A 91 -22.35 1.44 -9.72
N ARG A 92 -21.26 1.15 -9.00
CA ARG A 92 -21.24 0.28 -7.81
C ARG A 92 -21.00 1.10 -6.54
N GLY A 93 -21.78 0.82 -5.50
CA GLY A 93 -21.52 1.36 -4.17
C GLY A 93 -20.28 0.71 -3.57
N THR A 94 -19.17 1.44 -3.53
CA THR A 94 -17.95 1.00 -2.83
C THR A 94 -17.80 1.76 -1.52
N ARG A 95 -17.07 1.19 -0.57
CA ARG A 95 -16.79 1.86 0.71
C ARG A 95 -15.29 2.07 0.81
N GLU A 96 -14.91 3.24 1.29
CA GLU A 96 -13.54 3.49 1.72
C GLU A 96 -13.35 2.85 3.09
N VAL A 97 -12.24 2.12 3.23
CA VAL A 97 -11.86 1.40 4.43
C VAL A 97 -10.48 1.87 4.85
N LEU A 98 -10.35 2.36 6.06
CA LEU A 98 -9.06 2.71 6.66
C LEU A 98 -8.68 1.62 7.66
N LEU A 99 -7.56 0.94 7.42
CA LEU A 99 -6.94 0.06 8.39
C LEU A 99 -5.81 0.80 9.09
N ILE A 100 -5.82 0.81 10.42
CA ILE A 100 -4.73 1.36 11.24
C ILE A 100 -4.16 0.22 12.07
N GLY A 101 -2.95 -0.22 11.68
CA GLY A 101 -2.11 -1.10 12.50
C GLY A 101 -1.27 -0.26 13.46
N TYR A 102 -1.27 -0.56 14.75
CA TYR A 102 -0.46 0.13 15.74
C TYR A 102 0.24 -0.85 16.68
N GLY A 103 1.47 -0.51 17.07
CA GLY A 103 2.19 -1.17 18.16
C GLY A 103 1.65 -0.77 19.53
N THR A 104 1.98 -1.56 20.55
CA THR A 104 1.76 -1.18 21.95
C THR A 104 3.01 -0.50 22.47
#